data_AF-U6L6T9-F1
#
_entry.id   AF-U6L6T9-F1
#
_cell.length_a   1.000
_cell.length_b   1.000
_cell.length_c   1.000
_cell.angle_alpha   90.00
_cell.angle_beta   90.00
_cell.angle_gamma   90.00
#
_symmetry.space_group_name_H-M   'P 1'
#
loop_
_entity.id
_entity.type
_entity.pdbx_description
1 polymer ?
#
loop_
_entity_poly.entity_id
_entity_poly.type
_entity_poly.pdbx_seq_one_letter_code
_entity_poly.pdbx_strand_id
1 'polypeptide(L)'
;GPPGGPPQGGPPGGPSKAPKKTRKGDKLERHNPKAFTFSGGPVSVHRKLQQALEQQEKRQQIFQINKTPKGAPPLNVAIQGPPGCPLAAKVSPLSSSSSSSSSKVSPFGSSKVSLIQAAAKRRFAPQQQSVSHTLGSSSSKHSLNPAAAAAAAAAAAAACGVGKSSLLRGLLRAYTGRSVCTPQGTVSLTVSKLRRLTFFEVPNNFAAMLDAAKVADIAVLLIDANNGFEMETFEFLNMLQTHGFPRVLGVLTHLDLLDSKQQKKRKQTLKERFRTEVYGGAKVFALEGFQNHKYKSKPLKTLARFLSLAKPKTLSWRNSHPYVFALKAAAETPCCSSSSSSSSSSSDSLQPAPEQQAQPRNQQQPDQQQHHSHHLQQQQQQRQQQQQQQQQQQQQQQQQQQEACTFYGFVRGSVLRANGLVHIPGAGDFEIFKVEKVKDPCPLPQSSEDEAEEGESESANESKEVNETKSKKKRKRNILKQNQKCIFAPYSQIAGFQMDHDELYIHLPDTK
;
A
#
# COMPACT_ATOMS: atom_id res chain seq x y z
N GLY A 1 31.91 85.62 -55.59
CA GLY A 1 32.23 86.90 -54.92
C GLY A 1 31.20 87.93 -55.36
N PRO A 2 30.85 88.93 -54.53
CA PRO A 2 31.78 89.66 -53.67
C PRO A 2 31.25 89.78 -52.21
N PRO A 3 31.69 90.73 -51.36
CA PRO A 3 32.70 90.54 -50.32
C PRO A 3 32.18 90.80 -48.88
N GLY A 4 33.03 90.56 -47.88
CA GLY A 4 32.72 90.78 -46.46
C GLY A 4 33.13 92.15 -45.89
N GLY A 5 32.70 92.40 -44.65
CA GLY A 5 33.23 93.35 -43.65
C GLY A 5 32.20 94.38 -43.12
N PRO A 6 32.36 94.99 -41.91
CA PRO A 6 33.27 94.67 -40.79
C PRO A 6 32.52 94.85 -39.39
N PRO A 7 33.12 95.21 -38.22
CA PRO A 7 32.85 94.56 -36.91
C PRO A 7 32.40 95.52 -35.76
N GLN A 8 32.41 95.02 -34.51
CA GLN A 8 32.59 95.73 -33.19
C GLN A 8 31.39 95.91 -32.22
N GLY A 9 31.43 95.09 -31.14
CA GLY A 9 31.43 95.41 -29.69
C GLY A 9 30.65 96.57 -29.02
N GLY A 10 29.65 96.20 -28.20
CA GLY A 10 29.35 96.61 -26.78
C GLY A 10 28.81 98.03 -26.47
N PRO A 11 28.35 98.37 -25.22
CA PRO A 11 27.83 97.62 -24.04
C PRO A 11 26.48 98.29 -23.54
N PRO A 12 26.09 98.38 -22.23
CA PRO A 12 26.00 97.48 -21.06
C PRO A 12 24.52 97.27 -20.57
N GLY A 13 24.30 96.54 -19.45
CA GLY A 13 22.98 96.02 -19.04
C GLY A 13 22.20 96.70 -17.89
N GLY A 14 21.10 96.02 -17.50
CA GLY A 14 20.24 96.24 -16.30
C GLY A 14 18.92 96.98 -16.59
N PRO A 15 17.74 96.56 -16.03
CA PRO A 15 17.52 96.39 -14.59
C PRO A 15 16.69 95.15 -14.17
N SER A 16 16.44 95.04 -12.86
CA SER A 16 16.12 93.85 -12.06
C SER A 16 14.68 93.76 -11.47
N LYS A 17 14.15 92.51 -11.36
CA LYS A 17 13.22 91.89 -10.35
C LYS A 17 11.78 92.48 -10.20
N ALA A 18 10.65 91.79 -9.92
CA ALA A 18 10.25 90.45 -9.42
C ALA A 18 8.72 90.21 -9.76
N PRO A 19 7.92 89.40 -9.01
CA PRO A 19 7.74 87.95 -9.07
C PRO A 19 6.31 87.51 -9.54
N LYS A 20 6.12 86.24 -9.94
CA LYS A 20 4.79 85.59 -9.89
C LYS A 20 4.88 84.22 -9.24
N LYS A 21 4.33 84.13 -8.02
CA LYS A 21 4.17 82.90 -7.26
C LYS A 21 2.92 82.15 -7.73
N THR A 22 3.13 80.85 -7.95
CA THR A 22 2.26 79.69 -7.70
C THR A 22 0.95 79.53 -8.47
N ARG A 23 0.90 78.46 -9.28
CA ARG A 23 -0.15 77.45 -9.11
C ARG A 23 0.50 76.20 -8.50
N LYS A 24 0.11 75.88 -7.26
CA LYS A 24 0.29 74.56 -6.64
C LYS A 24 -0.55 73.57 -7.47
N GLY A 25 0.05 72.98 -8.50
CA GLY A 25 -0.38 71.70 -9.03
C GLY A 25 0.56 70.65 -8.46
N ASP A 26 0.02 69.49 -8.06
CA ASP A 26 0.74 68.39 -7.44
C ASP A 26 2.15 68.20 -8.00
N LYS A 27 3.13 67.95 -7.12
CA LYS A 27 4.48 67.53 -7.50
C LYS A 27 4.37 66.15 -8.15
N LEU A 28 3.94 66.10 -9.41
CA LEU A 28 4.24 65.01 -10.33
C LEU A 28 5.75 64.92 -10.33
N GLU A 29 6.30 63.92 -9.64
CA GLU A 29 7.73 63.65 -9.65
C GLU A 29 8.17 63.67 -11.11
N ARG A 30 8.97 64.68 -11.48
CA ARG A 30 9.57 64.77 -12.82
C ARG A 30 10.66 63.70 -12.89
N HIS A 31 10.24 62.45 -12.93
CA HIS A 31 11.09 61.29 -12.95
C HIS A 31 11.81 61.27 -14.30
N ASN A 32 13.12 61.51 -14.30
CA ASN A 32 13.91 61.54 -15.53
C ASN A 32 14.08 60.10 -16.06
N PRO A 33 13.34 59.64 -17.09
CA PRO A 33 13.33 58.24 -17.50
C PRO A 33 14.70 57.75 -18.02
N LYS A 34 15.59 58.68 -18.42
CA LYS A 34 16.96 58.35 -18.86
C LYS A 34 17.89 57.99 -17.69
N ALA A 35 17.63 58.51 -16.49
CA ALA A 35 18.41 58.18 -15.29
C ALA A 35 18.06 56.79 -14.73
N PHE A 36 16.87 56.26 -15.03
CA PHE A 36 16.37 54.96 -14.56
C PHE A 36 16.47 53.89 -15.65
N THR A 37 17.63 53.81 -16.29
CA THR A 37 17.95 52.75 -17.23
C THR A 37 18.64 51.60 -16.51
N PHE A 38 18.45 50.37 -16.98
CA PHE A 38 19.02 49.19 -16.36
C PHE A 38 20.50 49.00 -16.75
N SER A 39 21.27 48.45 -15.81
CA SER A 39 22.66 48.04 -16.03
C SER A 39 22.69 46.69 -16.77
N GLY A 40 23.07 46.72 -18.05
CA GLY A 40 23.14 45.56 -18.95
C GLY A 40 22.12 45.65 -20.07
N GLY A 41 22.57 45.88 -21.30
CA GLY A 41 21.75 46.35 -22.43
C GLY A 41 20.40 45.65 -22.69
N PRO A 42 19.50 46.28 -23.48
CA PRO A 42 18.07 45.94 -23.55
C PRO A 42 17.74 44.47 -23.79
N VAL A 43 18.54 43.81 -24.62
CA VAL A 43 18.39 42.39 -24.95
C VAL A 43 18.60 41.48 -23.73
N SER A 44 19.57 41.80 -22.88
CA SER A 44 19.89 41.03 -21.67
C SER A 44 18.77 41.13 -20.64
N VAL A 45 18.23 42.33 -20.44
CA VAL A 45 17.11 42.55 -19.52
C VAL A 45 15.82 41.95 -20.05
N HIS A 46 15.55 42.06 -21.36
CA HIS A 46 14.41 41.41 -21.98
C HIS A 46 14.45 39.89 -21.79
N ARG A 47 15.60 39.25 -22.02
CA ARG A 47 15.75 37.80 -21.80
C ARG A 47 15.54 37.39 -20.35
N LYS A 48 16.06 38.16 -19.38
CA LYS A 48 15.86 37.89 -17.95
C LYS A 48 14.39 38.05 -17.56
N LEU A 49 13.74 39.11 -18.03
CA LEU A 49 12.32 39.36 -17.80
C LEU A 49 11.48 38.24 -18.40
N GLN A 50 11.76 37.82 -19.64
CA GLN A 50 11.07 36.70 -20.29
C GLN A 50 11.21 35.40 -19.49
N GLN A 51 12.41 35.04 -19.05
CA GLN A 51 12.62 33.86 -18.21
C GLN A 51 11.91 33.97 -16.85
N ALA A 52 11.87 35.16 -16.25
CA ALA A 52 11.18 35.39 -15.00
C ALA A 52 9.66 35.25 -15.16
N LEU A 53 9.09 35.81 -16.23
CA LEU A 53 7.67 35.70 -16.57
C LEU A 53 7.30 34.24 -16.87
N GLU A 54 8.09 33.52 -17.66
CA GLU A 54 7.89 32.09 -17.95
C GLU A 54 7.94 31.23 -16.66
N GLN A 55 8.84 31.56 -15.74
CA GLN A 55 8.89 30.90 -14.42
C GLN A 55 7.70 31.24 -13.54
N GLN A 56 7.21 32.49 -13.58
CA GLN A 56 6.02 32.90 -12.85
C GLN A 56 4.79 32.17 -13.39
N GLU A 57 4.63 32.11 -14.70
CA GLU A 57 3.56 31.37 -15.38
C GLU A 57 3.59 29.89 -15.01
N LYS A 58 4.75 29.23 -15.05
CA LYS A 58 4.90 27.83 -14.61
C LYS A 58 4.60 27.59 -13.12
N ARG A 59 4.69 28.62 -12.27
CA ARG A 59 4.36 28.54 -10.85
C ARG A 59 2.87 28.75 -10.58
N GLN A 60 2.13 29.35 -11.51
CA GLN A 60 0.70 29.51 -11.37
C GLN A 60 0.04 28.13 -11.38
N GLN A 61 -0.76 27.86 -10.36
CA GLN A 61 -1.53 26.63 -10.21
C GLN A 61 -2.95 27.01 -9.82
N ILE A 62 -3.91 26.19 -10.24
CA ILE A 62 -5.30 26.34 -9.80
C ILE A 62 -5.31 26.26 -8.27
N PHE A 63 -5.88 27.27 -7.62
CA PHE A 63 -6.01 27.29 -6.18
C PHE A 63 -6.93 26.14 -5.73
N GLN A 64 -6.39 25.23 -4.92
CA GLN A 64 -7.16 24.16 -4.31
C GLN A 64 -7.10 24.28 -2.79
N ILE A 65 -8.26 24.13 -2.15
CA ILE A 65 -8.37 24.14 -0.69
C ILE A 65 -7.81 22.81 -0.15
N ASN A 66 -6.74 22.90 0.66
CA ASN A 66 -6.16 21.75 1.35
C ASN A 66 -6.90 21.52 2.67
N LYS A 67 -7.72 20.47 2.74
CA LYS A 67 -8.46 20.09 3.95
C LYS A 67 -7.70 19.13 4.88
N THR A 68 -6.40 18.95 4.68
CA THR A 68 -5.61 18.01 5.48
C THR A 68 -5.44 18.54 6.91
N PRO A 69 -5.75 17.76 7.97
CA PRO A 69 -5.61 18.21 9.35
C PRO A 69 -4.14 18.36 9.77
N LYS A 70 -3.89 19.12 10.85
CA LYS A 70 -2.54 19.34 11.41
C LYS A 70 -1.85 18.03 11.81
N GLY A 71 -2.58 17.09 12.41
CA GLY A 71 -2.14 15.71 12.66
C GLY A 71 -2.41 14.83 11.44
N ALA A 72 -1.72 15.08 10.34
CA ALA A 72 -2.02 14.43 9.06
C ALA A 72 -1.93 12.89 9.18
N PRO A 73 -2.93 12.15 8.70
CA PRO A 73 -2.93 10.68 8.68
C PRO A 73 -1.80 10.16 7.75
N PRO A 74 -1.40 8.88 7.90
CA PRO A 74 -0.28 8.32 7.14
C PRO A 74 -0.55 8.36 5.64
N LEU A 75 0.51 8.59 4.85
CA LEU A 75 0.42 8.60 3.39
C LEU A 75 0.43 7.17 2.85
N ASN A 76 -0.49 6.89 1.93
CA ASN A 76 -0.65 5.56 1.36
C ASN A 76 0.33 5.37 0.20
N VAL A 77 1.25 4.41 0.34
CA VAL A 77 2.22 4.03 -0.67
C VAL A 77 1.83 2.66 -1.23
N ALA A 78 1.29 2.68 -2.45
CA ALA A 78 0.97 1.46 -3.19
C ALA A 78 2.23 0.92 -3.86
N ILE A 79 2.52 -0.36 -3.64
CA ILE A 79 3.58 -1.07 -4.35
C ILE A 79 2.93 -1.95 -5.40
N GLN A 80 3.04 -1.56 -6.67
CA GLN A 80 2.53 -2.30 -7.81
C GLN A 80 3.66 -2.75 -8.71
N GLY A 81 3.50 -3.91 -9.31
CA GLY A 81 4.37 -4.45 -10.32
C GLY A 81 3.73 -5.71 -10.90
N PRO A 82 4.26 -6.20 -12.01
CA PRO A 82 3.69 -7.35 -12.66
C PRO A 82 3.65 -8.60 -11.77
N PRO A 83 2.79 -9.58 -12.08
CA PRO A 83 2.89 -10.91 -11.51
C PRO A 83 4.25 -11.50 -11.84
N GLY A 84 5.00 -11.81 -10.80
CA GLY A 84 5.85 -13.00 -10.91
C GLY A 84 4.94 -14.19 -11.08
N CYS A 85 5.22 -15.06 -12.06
CA CYS A 85 4.54 -16.34 -12.14
C CYS A 85 4.54 -16.99 -10.75
N PRO A 86 3.38 -17.20 -10.10
CA PRO A 86 3.33 -18.20 -9.07
C PRO A 86 3.55 -19.50 -9.82
N LEU A 87 4.74 -20.09 -9.74
CA LEU A 87 4.84 -21.53 -9.94
C LEU A 87 4.13 -22.18 -8.74
N ALA A 88 2.79 -22.14 -8.75
CA ALA A 88 2.02 -23.28 -8.32
C ALA A 88 2.30 -24.39 -9.35
N ALA A 89 3.43 -25.08 -9.20
CA ALA A 89 3.80 -26.21 -10.05
C ALA A 89 4.74 -27.17 -9.31
N LYS A 90 4.16 -28.34 -8.98
CA LYS A 90 4.80 -29.62 -8.64
C LYS A 90 5.61 -29.66 -7.33
N VAL A 91 4.91 -30.05 -6.27
CA VAL A 91 5.45 -31.01 -5.31
C VAL A 91 5.84 -32.28 -6.08
N SER A 92 7.14 -32.57 -6.15
CA SER A 92 7.69 -33.92 -6.30
C SER A 92 9.06 -33.92 -5.64
N PRO A 93 9.36 -34.85 -4.71
CA PRO A 93 10.64 -34.91 -4.05
C PRO A 93 11.64 -35.61 -4.98
N LEU A 94 12.79 -34.98 -5.21
CA LEU A 94 13.98 -35.72 -5.62
C LEU A 94 14.98 -35.57 -4.49
N SER A 95 15.05 -36.66 -3.72
CA SER A 95 16.07 -36.94 -2.72
C SER A 95 17.47 -36.81 -3.31
N SER A 96 18.36 -36.33 -2.46
CA SER A 96 19.80 -36.34 -2.62
C SER A 96 20.39 -37.74 -2.83
N SER A 97 21.40 -37.76 -3.73
CA SER A 97 22.65 -38.53 -3.69
C SER A 97 22.65 -40.06 -3.75
N SER A 98 23.28 -40.58 -4.81
CA SER A 98 24.32 -41.62 -4.67
C SER A 98 25.42 -41.42 -5.72
N SER A 99 26.64 -41.43 -5.22
CA SER A 99 27.98 -41.46 -5.83
C SER A 99 28.16 -42.31 -7.11
N SER A 100 29.04 -41.87 -8.02
CA SER A 100 30.35 -42.53 -8.30
C SER A 100 31.09 -41.93 -9.52
N SER A 101 32.31 -41.43 -9.25
CA SER A 101 33.58 -41.62 -10.00
C SER A 101 33.73 -41.35 -11.52
N SER A 102 34.88 -40.73 -11.82
CA SER A 102 35.76 -40.86 -13.01
C SER A 102 35.23 -40.35 -14.35
N SER A 103 35.98 -39.66 -15.22
CA SER A 103 37.41 -39.41 -15.38
C SER A 103 37.62 -38.32 -16.44
N LYS A 104 38.80 -37.69 -16.41
CA LYS A 104 39.38 -36.79 -17.42
C LYS A 104 39.23 -37.33 -18.86
N VAL A 105 39.12 -36.44 -19.84
CA VAL A 105 40.00 -36.29 -21.03
C VAL A 105 39.42 -35.22 -21.97
N SER A 106 40.17 -34.15 -22.18
CA SER A 106 40.25 -33.43 -23.47
C SER A 106 41.45 -34.02 -24.22
N PRO A 107 41.47 -34.12 -25.57
CA PRO A 107 41.92 -32.95 -26.35
C PRO A 107 41.46 -32.85 -27.83
N PHE A 108 41.61 -31.63 -28.35
CA PHE A 108 42.11 -31.24 -29.69
C PHE A 108 41.32 -31.45 -31.00
N GLY A 109 41.26 -30.32 -31.74
CA GLY A 109 41.41 -30.20 -33.20
C GLY A 109 40.21 -30.64 -34.04
N SER A 110 39.93 -30.14 -35.24
CA SER A 110 40.48 -29.12 -36.13
C SER A 110 39.51 -29.08 -37.33
N SER A 111 39.63 -28.05 -38.18
CA SER A 111 39.21 -28.05 -39.60
C SER A 111 37.79 -27.59 -39.96
N LYS A 112 37.78 -26.31 -40.37
CA LYS A 112 37.14 -25.66 -41.53
C LYS A 112 36.33 -26.49 -42.56
N VAL A 113 35.48 -25.72 -43.28
CA VAL A 113 34.93 -25.91 -44.65
C VAL A 113 33.68 -26.80 -44.70
N SER A 114 32.58 -26.55 -45.42
CA SER A 114 31.93 -25.42 -46.11
C SER A 114 30.61 -25.95 -46.71
N LEU A 115 29.75 -25.04 -47.16
CA LEU A 115 28.88 -25.14 -48.36
C LEU A 115 27.51 -25.89 -48.31
N ILE A 116 26.53 -25.17 -48.90
CA ILE A 116 25.37 -25.60 -49.71
C ILE A 116 24.19 -26.16 -48.91
N GLN A 117 23.15 -25.35 -48.67
CA GLN A 117 21.99 -25.08 -49.54
C GLN A 117 21.08 -26.29 -49.72
N ALA A 118 19.86 -26.22 -49.19
CA ALA A 118 18.63 -26.40 -49.96
C ALA A 118 17.39 -26.33 -49.06
N ALA A 119 16.37 -25.71 -49.63
CA ALA A 119 15.04 -25.53 -49.13
C ALA A 119 14.25 -26.84 -48.99
N ALA A 120 13.29 -26.88 -48.05
CA ALA A 120 12.04 -27.60 -48.27
C ALA A 120 10.91 -27.07 -47.37
N LYS A 121 9.89 -26.54 -48.04
CA LYS A 121 8.53 -26.28 -47.53
C LYS A 121 7.93 -27.53 -46.89
N ARG A 122 7.17 -27.35 -45.79
CA ARG A 122 5.87 -28.00 -45.46
C ARG A 122 5.34 -27.35 -44.17
N ARG A 123 4.39 -26.42 -44.29
CA ARG A 123 2.93 -26.60 -44.16
C ARG A 123 2.50 -27.12 -42.77
N PHE A 124 1.94 -26.17 -42.02
CA PHE A 124 1.05 -26.31 -40.87
C PHE A 124 -0.17 -27.20 -41.19
N ALA A 125 -0.52 -28.08 -40.24
CA ALA A 125 -1.89 -28.49 -39.95
C ALA A 125 -1.97 -28.89 -38.46
N PRO A 126 -3.01 -28.49 -37.71
CA PRO A 126 -3.17 -28.81 -36.30
C PRO A 126 -3.93 -30.12 -36.10
N GLN A 127 -3.48 -30.97 -35.17
CA GLN A 127 -4.33 -32.03 -34.63
C GLN A 127 -4.70 -31.70 -33.18
N GLN A 128 -6.00 -31.50 -32.98
CA GLN A 128 -6.67 -31.64 -31.69
C GLN A 128 -6.61 -33.12 -31.29
N GLN A 129 -6.20 -33.41 -30.05
CA GLN A 129 -6.56 -34.65 -29.38
C GLN A 129 -6.96 -34.33 -27.94
N SER A 130 -8.27 -34.44 -27.71
CA SER A 130 -8.91 -34.66 -26.43
C SER A 130 -8.48 -36.02 -25.87
N VAL A 131 -8.06 -36.07 -24.61
CA VAL A 131 -7.96 -37.34 -23.87
C VAL A 131 -8.51 -37.13 -22.46
N SER A 132 -9.54 -37.89 -22.15
CA SER A 132 -10.25 -37.97 -20.89
C SER A 132 -9.85 -39.21 -20.09
N HIS A 133 -10.17 -39.16 -18.78
CA HIS A 133 -10.13 -40.24 -17.76
C HIS A 133 -8.72 -40.55 -17.21
N THR A 134 -8.46 -40.69 -15.91
CA THR A 134 -9.23 -41.39 -14.85
C THR A 134 -8.84 -40.88 -13.45
N LEU A 135 -9.81 -40.86 -12.54
CA LEU A 135 -9.64 -40.65 -11.10
C LEU A 135 -9.10 -41.95 -10.47
N GLY A 136 -8.02 -41.85 -9.70
CA GLY A 136 -7.46 -42.94 -8.90
C GLY A 136 -7.09 -42.42 -7.52
N SER A 137 -7.93 -42.75 -6.54
CA SER A 137 -7.73 -42.51 -5.11
C SER A 137 -6.66 -43.46 -4.55
N SER A 138 -5.62 -42.92 -3.91
CA SER A 138 -4.84 -43.69 -2.93
C SER A 138 -4.43 -42.81 -1.76
N SER A 139 -5.00 -43.17 -0.61
CA SER A 139 -4.68 -42.64 0.71
C SER A 139 -3.30 -43.13 1.14
N SER A 140 -2.37 -42.22 1.41
CA SER A 140 -1.21 -42.52 2.25
C SER A 140 -0.94 -41.36 3.20
N LYS A 141 -1.10 -41.65 4.49
CA LYS A 141 -0.82 -40.76 5.61
C LYS A 141 0.69 -40.72 5.80
N HIS A 142 1.33 -39.63 5.39
CA HIS A 142 2.68 -39.28 5.87
C HIS A 142 2.63 -37.91 6.54
N SER A 143 2.89 -37.90 7.85
CA SER A 143 3.04 -36.70 8.65
C SER A 143 4.28 -35.92 8.19
N LEU A 144 4.06 -34.82 7.49
CA LEU A 144 5.11 -33.86 7.15
C LEU A 144 5.29 -32.90 8.33
N ASN A 145 6.53 -32.76 8.81
CA ASN A 145 6.88 -31.84 9.88
C ASN A 145 6.49 -30.39 9.50
N PRO A 146 5.67 -29.69 10.30
CA PRO A 146 5.19 -28.34 9.97
C PRO A 146 6.32 -27.29 9.89
N ALA A 147 7.48 -27.54 10.52
CA ALA A 147 8.63 -26.63 10.51
C ALA A 147 9.30 -26.48 9.12
N ALA A 148 9.38 -27.56 8.34
CA ALA A 148 9.99 -27.53 7.00
C ALA A 148 9.09 -26.84 5.96
N ALA A 149 7.77 -26.96 6.13
CA ALA A 149 6.78 -26.31 5.27
C ALA A 149 6.79 -24.77 5.44
N ALA A 150 6.99 -24.26 6.66
CA ALA A 150 7.09 -22.83 6.92
C ALA A 150 8.37 -22.19 6.35
N ALA A 151 9.52 -22.88 6.45
CA ALA A 151 10.77 -22.44 5.84
C ALA A 151 10.72 -22.50 4.30
N ALA A 152 10.10 -23.54 3.74
CA ALA A 152 9.87 -23.67 2.30
C ALA A 152 8.85 -22.63 1.78
N ALA A 153 7.83 -22.26 2.56
CA ALA A 153 6.89 -21.19 2.21
C ALA A 153 7.54 -19.79 2.25
N ALA A 154 8.43 -19.53 3.21
CA ALA A 154 9.22 -18.30 3.26
C ALA A 154 10.25 -18.20 2.11
N ALA A 155 10.77 -19.34 1.64
CA ALA A 155 11.64 -19.43 0.47
C ALA A 155 10.85 -19.39 -0.86
N ALA A 156 9.65 -19.95 -0.91
CA ALA A 156 8.73 -19.86 -2.06
C ALA A 156 8.17 -18.43 -2.24
N ALA A 157 7.96 -17.69 -1.15
CA ALA A 157 7.70 -16.24 -1.17
C ALA A 157 8.91 -15.40 -1.65
N ALA A 158 10.05 -16.04 -1.93
CA ALA A 158 11.23 -15.42 -2.53
C ALA A 158 11.53 -15.92 -3.96
N ALA A 159 10.69 -16.79 -4.54
CA ALA A 159 10.92 -17.40 -5.84
C ALA A 159 9.97 -16.86 -6.93
N CYS A 160 10.57 -16.33 -7.98
CA CYS A 160 10.01 -15.95 -9.29
C CYS A 160 8.95 -14.84 -9.32
N GLY A 161 9.40 -13.58 -9.17
CA GLY A 161 8.65 -12.40 -9.56
C GLY A 161 9.47 -11.12 -9.55
N VAL A 162 8.91 -9.99 -10.04
CA VAL A 162 9.57 -8.67 -10.07
C VAL A 162 10.09 -8.16 -8.72
N GLY A 163 9.72 -8.83 -7.61
CA GLY A 163 10.27 -8.62 -6.28
C GLY A 163 9.47 -7.66 -5.40
N LYS A 164 8.15 -7.55 -5.59
CA LYS A 164 7.25 -6.65 -4.83
C LYS A 164 7.39 -6.82 -3.32
N SER A 165 7.16 -8.02 -2.81
CA SER A 165 7.27 -8.31 -1.38
C SER A 165 8.71 -8.20 -0.89
N SER A 166 9.70 -8.54 -1.72
CA SER A 166 11.13 -8.34 -1.41
C SER A 166 11.51 -6.85 -1.28
N LEU A 167 10.93 -5.98 -2.11
CA LEU A 167 11.13 -4.54 -2.03
C LEU A 167 10.48 -3.99 -0.76
N LEU A 168 9.26 -4.42 -0.46
CA LEU A 168 8.54 -4.04 0.76
C LEU A 168 9.33 -4.43 2.01
N ARG A 169 9.78 -5.69 2.14
CA ARG A 169 10.66 -6.14 3.23
C ARG A 169 11.91 -5.29 3.35
N GLY A 170 12.52 -4.98 2.22
CA GLY A 170 13.71 -4.14 2.15
C GLY A 170 13.46 -2.71 2.67
N LEU A 171 12.37 -2.07 2.23
CA LEU A 171 11.97 -0.73 2.68
C LEU A 171 11.66 -0.71 4.18
N LEU A 172 10.91 -1.69 4.67
CA LEU A 172 10.58 -1.82 6.10
C LEU A 172 11.85 -1.94 6.95
N ARG A 173 12.82 -2.74 6.50
CA ARG A 173 14.12 -2.85 7.15
C ARG A 173 14.93 -1.55 7.08
N ALA A 174 14.85 -0.80 5.98
CA ALA A 174 15.55 0.47 5.84
C ALA A 174 15.03 1.54 6.82
N TYR A 175 13.72 1.54 7.10
CA TYR A 175 13.10 2.48 8.05
C TYR A 175 13.28 2.06 9.50
N THR A 176 12.86 0.84 9.84
CA THR A 176 12.76 0.37 11.23
C THR A 176 14.05 -0.26 11.73
N GLY A 177 14.88 -0.81 10.83
CA GLY A 177 16.01 -1.67 11.18
C GLY A 177 15.60 -3.10 11.53
N ARG A 178 14.29 -3.41 11.59
CA ARG A 178 13.75 -4.75 11.87
C ARG A 178 13.49 -5.50 10.57
N SER A 179 13.67 -6.82 10.59
CA SER A 179 13.33 -7.68 9.45
C SER A 179 11.88 -8.13 9.58
N VAL A 180 11.11 -8.03 8.49
CA VAL A 180 9.76 -8.58 8.36
C VAL A 180 9.85 -9.70 7.32
N CYS A 181 9.39 -10.90 7.66
CA CYS A 181 9.59 -12.10 6.82
C CYS A 181 8.52 -12.21 5.72
N THR A 182 7.26 -11.98 6.08
CA THR A 182 6.09 -12.01 5.21
C THR A 182 5.27 -10.74 5.44
N PRO A 183 5.42 -9.71 4.59
CA PRO A 183 4.59 -8.52 4.69
C PRO A 183 3.23 -8.83 4.06
N GLN A 184 2.23 -9.08 4.90
CA GLN A 184 0.84 -9.29 4.49
C GLN A 184 -0.02 -8.09 4.93
N GLY A 185 -0.96 -7.72 4.07
CA GLY A 185 -1.85 -6.59 4.30
C GLY A 185 -1.14 -5.23 4.28
N THR A 186 -1.60 -4.33 5.14
CA THR A 186 -1.09 -2.96 5.23
C THR A 186 -0.06 -2.83 6.36
N VAL A 187 0.97 -2.02 6.12
CA VAL A 187 2.07 -1.78 7.06
C VAL A 187 2.26 -0.28 7.25
N SER A 188 1.86 0.22 8.41
CA SER A 188 2.05 1.62 8.81
C SER A 188 3.33 1.79 9.61
N LEU A 189 4.11 2.84 9.33
CA LEU A 189 5.33 3.15 10.07
C LEU A 189 5.62 4.63 10.21
N THR A 190 6.35 4.97 11.27
CA THR A 190 6.91 6.30 11.48
C THR A 190 8.20 6.47 10.69
N VAL A 191 8.21 7.46 9.81
CA VAL A 191 9.32 7.74 8.88
C VAL A 191 10.11 8.95 9.30
N SER A 192 9.42 9.98 9.75
CA SER A 192 9.98 11.22 10.29
C SER A 192 9.24 11.58 11.56
N LYS A 193 9.75 12.55 12.32
CA LYS A 193 9.03 13.06 13.50
C LYS A 193 7.64 13.62 13.18
N LEU A 194 7.43 14.02 11.92
CA LEU A 194 6.23 14.67 11.39
C LEU A 194 5.41 13.81 10.42
N ARG A 195 5.95 12.70 9.92
CA ARG A 195 5.34 11.96 8.80
C ARG A 195 5.37 10.46 9.03
N ARG A 196 4.26 9.83 8.65
CA ARG A 196 4.04 8.39 8.63
C ARG A 196 3.69 7.93 7.23
N LEU A 197 4.10 6.73 6.89
CA LEU A 197 3.78 6.08 5.62
C LEU A 197 3.10 4.75 5.89
N THR A 198 2.03 4.46 5.16
CA THR A 198 1.40 3.14 5.11
C THR A 198 1.73 2.50 3.78
N PHE A 199 2.49 1.41 3.81
CA PHE A 199 2.77 0.61 2.63
C PHE A 199 1.73 -0.50 2.50
N PHE A 200 1.33 -0.79 1.29
CA PHE A 200 0.54 -1.98 0.98
C PHE A 200 0.96 -2.52 -0.37
N GLU A 201 1.02 -3.85 -0.46
CA GLU A 201 1.27 -4.54 -1.71
C GLU A 201 -0.04 -4.65 -2.49
N VAL A 202 -0.01 -4.29 -3.77
CA VAL A 202 -1.18 -4.40 -4.64
C VAL A 202 -1.19 -5.81 -5.27
N PRO A 203 -2.27 -6.60 -5.07
CA PRO A 203 -2.42 -7.88 -5.74
C PRO A 203 -2.77 -7.65 -7.22
N ASN A 204 -2.42 -8.60 -8.08
CA ASN A 204 -2.57 -8.47 -9.54
C ASN A 204 -4.00 -8.74 -10.05
N ASN A 205 -5.01 -8.42 -9.23
CA ASN A 205 -6.40 -8.45 -9.65
C ASN A 205 -6.78 -7.04 -10.11
N PHE A 206 -7.41 -6.93 -11.29
CA PHE A 206 -7.88 -5.66 -11.84
C PHE A 206 -8.75 -4.87 -10.84
N ALA A 207 -9.66 -5.55 -10.13
CA ALA A 207 -10.51 -4.89 -9.13
C ALA A 207 -9.69 -4.27 -7.99
N ALA A 208 -8.71 -5.02 -7.47
CA ALA A 208 -7.84 -4.54 -6.41
C ALA A 208 -6.88 -3.44 -6.88
N MET A 209 -6.40 -3.51 -8.12
CA MET A 209 -5.61 -2.44 -8.75
C MET A 209 -6.42 -1.15 -8.88
N LEU A 210 -7.69 -1.24 -9.25
CA LEU A 210 -8.59 -0.11 -9.35
C LEU A 210 -8.80 0.58 -7.99
N ASP A 211 -9.06 -0.19 -6.95
CA ASP A 211 -9.27 0.35 -5.61
C ASP A 211 -7.99 0.90 -4.99
N ALA A 212 -6.85 0.24 -5.25
CA ALA A 212 -5.54 0.76 -4.90
C ALA A 212 -5.27 2.12 -5.59
N ALA A 213 -5.63 2.27 -6.86
CA ALA A 213 -5.43 3.51 -7.62
C ALA A 213 -6.23 4.68 -7.02
N LYS A 214 -7.47 4.45 -6.58
CA LYS A 214 -8.30 5.47 -5.90
C LYS A 214 -7.66 5.95 -4.60
N VAL A 215 -7.05 5.03 -3.83
CA VAL A 215 -6.54 5.28 -2.47
C VAL A 215 -5.08 5.76 -2.43
N ALA A 216 -4.24 5.41 -3.41
CA ALA A 216 -2.79 5.62 -3.36
C ALA A 216 -2.35 7.11 -3.44
N ASP A 217 -1.65 7.60 -2.43
CA ASP A 217 -1.02 8.95 -2.45
C ASP A 217 0.29 8.95 -3.24
N ILE A 218 1.02 7.85 -3.14
CA ILE A 218 2.27 7.59 -3.85
C ILE A 218 2.17 6.19 -4.46
N ALA A 219 2.48 6.07 -5.74
CA ALA A 219 2.55 4.78 -6.43
C ALA A 219 4.02 4.45 -6.74
N VAL A 220 4.48 3.30 -6.25
CA VAL A 220 5.79 2.74 -6.58
C VAL A 220 5.57 1.64 -7.61
N LEU A 221 6.00 1.86 -8.85
CA LEU A 221 5.86 0.93 -9.95
C LEU A 221 7.17 0.15 -10.12
N LEU A 222 7.13 -1.16 -9.90
CA LEU A 222 8.22 -2.06 -10.20
C LEU A 222 8.20 -2.44 -11.66
N ILE A 223 9.37 -2.40 -12.29
CA ILE A 223 9.59 -2.77 -13.68
C ILE A 223 10.77 -3.72 -13.70
N ASP A 224 10.63 -4.85 -14.38
CA ASP A 224 11.73 -5.78 -14.60
C ASP A 224 12.68 -5.20 -15.67
N ALA A 225 13.99 -5.22 -15.41
CA ALA A 225 14.97 -4.79 -16.40
C ALA A 225 15.08 -5.76 -17.60
N ASN A 226 14.87 -7.06 -17.36
CA ASN A 226 14.98 -8.08 -18.40
C ASN A 226 13.76 -8.00 -19.34
N ASN A 227 12.57 -8.28 -18.79
CA ASN A 227 11.31 -8.28 -19.54
C ASN A 227 10.92 -6.87 -20.00
N GLY A 228 11.22 -5.84 -19.21
CA GLY A 228 10.82 -4.47 -19.47
C GLY A 228 9.45 -4.16 -18.87
N PHE A 229 8.66 -3.39 -19.58
CA PHE A 229 7.31 -3.04 -19.12
C PHE A 229 6.32 -4.14 -19.49
N GLU A 230 5.61 -4.65 -18.50
CA GLU A 230 4.55 -5.63 -18.68
C GLU A 230 3.17 -4.94 -18.63
N MET A 231 2.17 -5.61 -19.19
CA MET A 231 0.85 -5.01 -19.43
C MET A 231 0.18 -4.57 -18.11
N GLU A 232 0.34 -5.33 -17.04
CA GLU A 232 -0.25 -5.06 -15.73
C GLU A 232 0.28 -3.76 -15.11
N THR A 233 1.53 -3.39 -15.41
CA THR A 233 2.10 -2.12 -14.96
C THR A 233 1.51 -0.95 -15.72
N PHE A 234 1.27 -1.11 -17.02
CA PHE A 234 0.62 -0.10 -17.86
C PHE A 234 -0.87 0.05 -17.55
N GLU A 235 -1.58 -1.05 -17.32
CA GLU A 235 -2.99 -1.03 -16.92
C GLU A 235 -3.18 -0.24 -15.63
N PHE A 236 -2.36 -0.52 -14.61
CA PHE A 236 -2.40 0.27 -13.37
C PHE A 236 -2.05 1.73 -13.60
N LEU A 237 -1.06 2.03 -14.46
CA LEU A 237 -0.70 3.41 -14.77
C LEU A 237 -1.87 4.17 -15.42
N ASN A 238 -2.60 3.52 -16.33
CA ASN A 238 -3.79 4.10 -16.97
C ASN A 238 -4.93 4.29 -15.96
N MET A 239 -5.14 3.34 -15.04
CA MET A 239 -6.10 3.54 -13.92
C MET A 239 -5.76 4.76 -13.08
N LEU A 240 -4.47 4.97 -12.77
CA LEU A 240 -4.00 6.13 -12.02
C LEU A 240 -4.25 7.43 -12.78
N GLN A 241 -4.08 7.44 -14.11
CA GLN A 241 -4.38 8.62 -14.93
C GLN A 241 -5.88 8.95 -14.90
N THR A 242 -6.75 7.95 -15.03
CA THR A 242 -8.21 8.14 -15.04
C THR A 242 -8.77 8.59 -13.67
N HIS A 243 -8.31 8.00 -12.57
CA HIS A 243 -8.81 8.34 -11.22
C HIS A 243 -8.18 9.58 -10.60
N GLY A 244 -7.14 10.13 -11.23
CA GLY A 244 -6.39 11.27 -10.74
C GLY A 244 -4.98 10.87 -10.37
N PHE A 245 -4.04 11.44 -11.11
CA PHE A 245 -2.67 10.95 -11.17
C PHE A 245 -1.83 11.31 -9.91
N PRO A 246 -1.49 10.33 -9.05
CA PRO A 246 -0.75 10.58 -7.82
C PRO A 246 0.76 10.72 -8.09
N ARG A 247 1.57 10.76 -7.02
CA ARG A 247 3.02 10.80 -7.19
C ARG A 247 3.55 9.41 -7.55
N VAL A 248 3.89 9.22 -8.82
CA VAL A 248 4.46 7.95 -9.31
C VAL A 248 5.99 7.96 -9.23
N LEU A 249 6.58 6.86 -8.75
CA LEU A 249 8.02 6.56 -8.72
C LEU A 249 8.27 5.21 -9.39
N GLY A 250 9.26 5.14 -10.27
CA GLY A 250 9.66 3.88 -10.92
C GLY A 250 10.79 3.19 -10.17
N VAL A 251 10.74 1.86 -10.08
CA VAL A 251 11.81 1.02 -9.53
C VAL A 251 12.14 -0.07 -10.54
N LEU A 252 13.37 -0.06 -11.05
CA LEU A 252 13.92 -1.10 -11.91
C LEU A 252 14.52 -2.19 -11.02
N THR A 253 14.04 -3.43 -11.21
CA THR A 253 14.56 -4.63 -10.55
C THR A 253 15.30 -5.52 -11.54
N HIS A 254 15.93 -6.58 -11.03
CA HIS A 254 16.58 -7.64 -11.83
C HIS A 254 17.63 -7.16 -12.84
N LEU A 255 18.30 -6.05 -12.55
CA LEU A 255 19.42 -5.58 -13.35
C LEU A 255 20.61 -6.55 -13.33
N ASP A 256 20.69 -7.40 -12.31
CA ASP A 256 21.77 -8.37 -12.13
C ASP A 256 21.76 -9.49 -13.17
N LEU A 257 20.61 -9.76 -13.80
CA LEU A 257 20.48 -10.77 -14.84
C LEU A 257 21.16 -10.35 -16.16
N LEU A 258 21.44 -9.06 -16.33
CA LEU A 258 22.00 -8.49 -17.54
C LEU A 258 23.51 -8.27 -17.39
N ASP A 259 24.27 -8.28 -18.49
CA ASP A 259 25.69 -7.92 -18.47
C ASP A 259 25.91 -6.44 -18.12
N SER A 260 27.01 -6.10 -17.45
CA SER A 260 27.35 -4.71 -17.04
C SER A 260 27.25 -3.65 -18.15
N LYS A 261 27.57 -4.00 -19.41
CA LYS A 261 27.43 -3.09 -20.57
C LYS A 261 25.96 -2.95 -21.00
N GLN A 262 25.24 -4.07 -21.04
CA GLN A 262 23.82 -4.11 -21.41
C GLN A 262 22.95 -3.44 -20.34
N GLN A 263 23.26 -3.64 -19.06
CA GLN A 263 22.63 -2.99 -17.91
C GLN A 263 22.54 -1.47 -18.07
N LYS A 264 23.65 -0.81 -18.44
CA LYS A 264 23.69 0.66 -18.61
C LYS A 264 22.76 1.12 -19.73
N LYS A 265 22.81 0.44 -20.89
CA LYS A 265 21.94 0.73 -22.04
C LYS A 265 20.47 0.51 -21.68
N ARG A 266 20.14 -0.67 -21.13
CA ARG A 266 18.78 -1.05 -20.76
C ARG A 266 18.19 -0.15 -19.70
N LYS A 267 18.96 0.20 -18.66
CA LYS A 267 18.59 1.17 -17.63
C LYS A 267 18.28 2.53 -18.21
N GLN A 268 19.05 3.02 -19.17
CA GLN A 268 18.78 4.29 -19.85
C GLN A 268 17.53 4.21 -20.72
N THR A 269 17.37 3.15 -21.51
CA THR A 269 16.19 2.92 -22.36
C THR A 269 14.91 2.84 -21.54
N LEU A 270 14.88 2.04 -20.47
CA LEU A 270 13.69 1.89 -19.62
C LEU A 270 13.38 3.18 -18.84
N LYS A 271 14.41 3.91 -18.42
CA LYS A 271 14.22 5.21 -17.76
C LYS A 271 13.62 6.25 -18.70
N GLU A 272 14.03 6.25 -19.98
CA GLU A 272 13.47 7.16 -20.96
C GLU A 272 12.03 6.77 -21.31
N ARG A 273 11.76 5.47 -21.54
CA ARG A 273 10.39 4.96 -21.72
C ARG A 273 9.47 5.29 -20.54
N PHE A 274 9.98 5.19 -19.32
CA PHE A 274 9.19 5.57 -18.13
C PHE A 274 8.84 7.05 -18.11
N ARG A 275 9.74 7.92 -18.59
CA ARG A 275 9.49 9.37 -18.64
C ARG A 275 8.50 9.74 -19.73
N THR A 276 8.53 9.05 -20.87
CA THR A 276 7.56 9.25 -21.95
C THR A 276 6.17 8.80 -21.51
N GLU A 277 6.08 7.69 -20.77
CA GLU A 277 4.79 7.14 -20.36
C GLU A 277 4.15 7.87 -19.16
N VAL A 278 4.94 8.22 -18.15
CA VAL A 278 4.43 8.71 -16.86
C VAL A 278 4.32 10.22 -16.85
N TYR A 279 5.47 10.92 -16.91
CA TYR A 279 5.60 12.35 -17.17
C TYR A 279 7.07 12.70 -17.34
N GLY A 280 7.34 13.76 -18.12
CA GLY A 280 8.69 14.30 -18.31
C GLY A 280 9.39 14.56 -16.97
N GLY A 281 10.51 13.88 -16.74
CA GLY A 281 11.30 14.04 -15.51
C GLY A 281 10.88 13.15 -14.34
N ALA A 282 10.02 12.16 -14.55
CA ALA A 282 9.73 11.14 -13.54
C ALA A 282 11.02 10.45 -13.02
N LYS A 283 11.04 10.13 -11.73
CA LYS A 283 12.21 9.55 -11.05
C LYS A 283 12.12 8.03 -11.07
N VAL A 284 13.18 7.42 -11.59
CA VAL A 284 13.35 5.96 -11.65
C VAL A 284 14.57 5.57 -10.83
N PHE A 285 14.40 4.64 -9.91
CA PHE A 285 15.45 4.06 -9.09
C PHE A 285 15.84 2.71 -9.66
N ALA A 286 17.13 2.39 -9.64
CA ALA A 286 17.65 1.09 -10.06
C ALA A 286 18.15 0.35 -8.83
N LEU A 287 17.60 -0.84 -8.59
CA LEU A 287 18.07 -1.74 -7.55
C LEU A 287 19.04 -2.73 -8.18
N GLU A 288 20.30 -2.59 -7.82
CA GLU A 288 21.40 -3.44 -8.26
C GLU A 288 21.80 -4.37 -7.10
N GLY A 289 22.05 -5.64 -7.39
CA GLY A 289 22.54 -6.68 -6.49
C GLY A 289 21.49 -7.22 -5.52
N PHE A 290 20.71 -8.20 -5.95
CA PHE A 290 19.89 -9.04 -5.08
C PHE A 290 20.72 -10.22 -4.54
N GLN A 291 21.06 -10.18 -3.25
CA GLN A 291 21.91 -11.18 -2.59
C GLN A 291 21.28 -11.58 -1.24
N ASN A 292 21.36 -12.86 -0.86
CA ASN A 292 20.76 -13.39 0.38
C ASN A 292 19.27 -13.00 0.53
N HIS A 293 18.52 -13.08 -0.58
CA HIS A 293 17.11 -12.68 -0.69
C HIS A 293 16.83 -11.23 -0.27
N LYS A 294 17.84 -10.36 -0.33
CA LYS A 294 17.79 -8.96 0.13
C LYS A 294 18.40 -8.04 -0.91
N TYR A 295 17.79 -6.87 -1.05
CA TYR A 295 18.38 -5.79 -1.84
C TYR A 295 19.53 -5.11 -1.08
N LYS A 296 20.50 -4.58 -1.84
CA LYS A 296 21.56 -3.73 -1.28
C LYS A 296 20.95 -2.53 -0.54
N SER A 297 21.50 -2.24 0.64
CA SER A 297 20.97 -1.21 1.53
C SER A 297 21.12 0.21 0.99
N LYS A 298 22.17 0.53 0.22
CA LYS A 298 22.43 1.87 -0.32
C LYS A 298 21.35 2.36 -1.32
N PRO A 299 21.04 1.66 -2.42
CA PRO A 299 19.99 2.09 -3.35
C PRO A 299 18.62 2.13 -2.68
N LEU A 300 18.36 1.19 -1.76
CA LEU A 300 17.11 1.11 -1.01
C LEU A 300 16.93 2.27 -0.01
N LYS A 301 17.97 2.66 0.72
CA LYS A 301 17.97 3.85 1.58
C LYS A 301 17.78 5.13 0.77
N THR A 302 18.30 5.16 -0.46
CA THR A 302 18.08 6.29 -1.38
C THR A 302 16.60 6.37 -1.76
N LEU A 303 15.99 5.27 -2.18
CA LEU A 303 14.54 5.19 -2.46
C LEU A 303 13.70 5.60 -1.23
N ALA A 304 14.04 5.05 -0.06
CA ALA A 304 13.37 5.39 1.21
C ALA A 304 13.44 6.90 1.49
N ARG A 305 14.61 7.53 1.34
CA ARG A 305 14.76 8.99 1.49
C ARG A 305 13.84 9.77 0.54
N PHE A 306 13.68 9.33 -0.70
CA PHE A 306 12.77 10.00 -1.65
C PHE A 306 11.30 9.84 -1.26
N LEU A 307 10.90 8.66 -0.78
CA LEU A 307 9.56 8.41 -0.25
C LEU A 307 9.27 9.25 1.00
N SER A 308 10.24 9.39 1.92
CA SER A 308 10.10 10.23 3.12
C SER A 308 9.88 11.71 2.80
N LEU A 309 10.43 12.18 1.68
CA LEU A 309 10.35 13.57 1.24
C LEU A 309 9.22 13.82 0.25
N ALA A 310 8.53 12.78 -0.21
CA ALA A 310 7.47 12.90 -1.19
C ALA A 310 6.30 13.73 -0.62
N LYS A 311 5.85 14.70 -1.41
CA LYS A 311 4.65 15.49 -1.13
C LYS A 311 3.50 14.89 -1.95
N PRO A 312 2.39 14.50 -1.32
CA PRO A 312 1.23 14.00 -2.06
C PRO A 312 0.62 15.15 -2.87
N LYS A 313 0.02 14.82 -4.01
CA LYS A 313 -0.83 15.75 -4.76
C LYS A 313 -2.22 15.76 -4.13
N THR A 314 -2.86 16.90 -4.13
CA THR A 314 -4.25 17.02 -3.71
C THR A 314 -5.16 16.70 -4.89
N LEU A 315 -6.02 15.70 -4.72
CA LEU A 315 -7.00 15.30 -5.73
C LEU A 315 -8.37 15.79 -5.29
N SER A 316 -9.18 16.26 -6.24
CA SER A 316 -10.53 16.79 -5.97
C SER A 316 -11.38 15.78 -5.21
N TRP A 317 -11.44 14.53 -5.71
CA TRP A 317 -12.21 13.44 -5.09
C TRP A 317 -11.81 13.18 -3.63
N ARG A 318 -10.50 13.15 -3.34
CA ARG A 318 -9.97 12.92 -1.98
C ARG A 318 -10.23 14.09 -1.03
N ASN A 319 -10.36 15.31 -1.55
CA ASN A 319 -10.68 16.50 -0.74
C ASN A 319 -12.18 16.66 -0.50
N SER A 320 -13.04 16.09 -1.35
CA SER A 320 -14.50 16.19 -1.23
C SER A 320 -15.11 15.06 -0.40
N HIS A 321 -14.63 13.82 -0.56
CA HIS A 321 -15.25 12.64 0.05
C HIS A 321 -14.47 12.14 1.28
N PRO A 322 -15.15 11.75 2.38
CA PRO A 322 -14.53 11.01 3.45
C PRO A 322 -14.28 9.57 3.00
N TYR A 323 -13.10 9.03 3.31
CA TYR A 323 -12.81 7.62 3.08
C TYR A 323 -11.88 7.09 4.17
N VAL A 324 -11.97 5.79 4.43
CA VAL A 324 -11.13 5.11 5.41
C VAL A 324 -10.34 4.04 4.69
N PHE A 325 -9.02 4.04 4.90
CA PHE A 325 -8.18 2.91 4.51
C PHE A 325 -7.98 2.03 5.75
N ALA A 326 -8.67 0.88 5.76
CA ALA A 326 -8.66 -0.04 6.89
C ALA A 326 -7.27 -0.69 7.04
N LEU A 327 -6.74 -0.66 8.25
CA LEU A 327 -5.50 -1.33 8.62
C LEU A 327 -5.74 -2.71 9.20
N LYS A 328 -6.83 -2.86 9.97
CA LYS A 328 -7.31 -4.11 10.54
C LYS A 328 -8.83 -4.19 10.34
N ALA A 329 -9.31 -5.34 9.91
CA ALA A 329 -10.72 -5.73 9.97
C ALA A 329 -10.87 -6.86 11.00
N ALA A 330 -11.93 -6.81 11.78
CA ALA A 330 -12.34 -7.88 12.70
C ALA A 330 -13.81 -8.21 12.42
N ALA A 331 -14.13 -9.48 12.27
CA ALA A 331 -15.51 -9.94 12.26
C ALA A 331 -15.94 -10.12 13.71
N GLU A 332 -16.97 -9.38 14.11
CA GLU A 332 -17.68 -9.62 15.35
C GLU A 332 -18.81 -10.59 15.01
N THR A 333 -18.58 -11.87 15.27
CA THR A 333 -19.71 -12.79 15.36
C THR A 333 -20.54 -12.32 16.55
N PRO A 334 -21.83 -11.98 16.37
CA PRO A 334 -22.69 -11.71 17.50
C PRO A 334 -22.67 -12.99 18.33
N CYS A 335 -22.03 -12.91 19.50
CA CYS A 335 -22.09 -13.97 20.48
C CYS A 335 -23.55 -14.07 20.87
N CYS A 336 -24.25 -15.02 20.25
CA CYS A 336 -25.47 -15.57 20.79
C CYS A 336 -25.12 -15.89 22.23
N SER A 337 -25.79 -15.19 23.15
CA SER A 337 -25.71 -15.39 24.58
C SER A 337 -25.29 -16.82 24.91
N SER A 338 -24.20 -16.97 25.63
CA SER A 338 -23.87 -18.18 26.35
C SER A 338 -24.92 -18.43 27.43
N SER A 339 -26.15 -18.72 27.01
CA SER A 339 -27.01 -19.67 27.70
C SER A 339 -26.41 -21.03 27.39
N SER A 340 -25.51 -21.46 28.27
CA SER A 340 -25.18 -22.86 28.45
C SER A 340 -26.48 -23.63 28.74
N SER A 341 -27.23 -23.99 27.70
CA SER A 341 -28.12 -25.14 27.76
C SER A 341 -27.24 -26.38 27.66
N SER A 342 -26.65 -26.75 28.80
CA SER A 342 -26.20 -28.10 29.06
C SER A 342 -27.39 -29.04 28.88
N SER A 343 -27.55 -29.64 27.70
CA SER A 343 -28.28 -30.89 27.57
C SER A 343 -27.41 -32.00 28.17
N SER A 344 -27.30 -31.98 29.50
CA SER A 344 -26.84 -33.11 30.28
C SER A 344 -27.95 -34.16 30.22
N SER A 345 -27.74 -35.18 29.40
CA SER A 345 -28.39 -36.48 29.57
C SER A 345 -27.90 -37.08 30.89
N SER A 346 -28.56 -36.70 31.98
CA SER A 346 -28.38 -37.27 33.30
C SER A 346 -29.59 -38.14 33.60
N SER A 347 -29.36 -39.44 33.51
CA SER A 347 -30.09 -40.47 34.24
C SER A 347 -30.37 -40.03 35.68
N ASP A 348 -31.65 -39.97 36.06
CA ASP A 348 -32.02 -40.03 37.47
C ASP A 348 -33.16 -41.02 37.69
N SER A 349 -32.95 -41.85 38.70
CA SER A 349 -33.72 -43.02 39.07
C SER A 349 -34.77 -42.61 40.08
N LEU A 350 -36.06 -42.74 39.77
CA LEU A 350 -37.11 -42.81 40.80
C LEU A 350 -38.18 -43.85 40.42
N GLN A 351 -37.98 -45.03 41.03
CA GLN A 351 -38.94 -45.97 41.60
C GLN A 351 -40.11 -46.53 40.77
N PRO A 352 -40.27 -47.87 40.74
CA PRO A 352 -41.45 -48.54 40.21
C PRO A 352 -42.50 -48.81 41.31
N ALA A 353 -43.79 -48.66 40.99
CA ALA A 353 -44.91 -49.22 41.76
C ALA A 353 -46.18 -49.28 40.90
N PRO A 354 -47.14 -50.17 41.17
CA PRO A 354 -47.00 -51.62 41.28
C PRO A 354 -47.83 -52.35 40.19
N GLU A 355 -47.40 -53.56 39.84
CA GLU A 355 -48.19 -54.50 39.04
C GLU A 355 -49.43 -54.94 39.83
N GLN A 356 -50.61 -54.72 39.26
CA GLN A 356 -51.81 -55.49 39.61
C GLN A 356 -52.13 -56.47 38.49
N GLN A 357 -52.28 -57.72 38.93
CA GLN A 357 -52.58 -58.91 38.16
C GLN A 357 -53.81 -58.73 37.27
N ALA A 358 -53.67 -59.06 35.99
CA ALA A 358 -54.79 -59.43 35.13
C ALA A 358 -54.50 -60.83 34.55
N GLN A 359 -55.26 -61.81 35.03
CA GLN A 359 -55.28 -63.18 34.52
C GLN A 359 -55.86 -63.23 33.08
N PRO A 360 -55.54 -64.29 32.32
CA PRO A 360 -55.88 -64.38 30.91
C PRO A 360 -57.31 -64.89 30.71
N ARG A 361 -58.06 -64.27 29.79
CA ARG A 361 -59.24 -64.91 29.21
C ARG A 361 -59.38 -64.58 27.72
N ASN A 362 -59.06 -65.61 26.96
CA ASN A 362 -59.51 -65.98 25.62
C ASN A 362 -60.26 -64.96 24.74
N GLN A 363 -59.72 -64.90 23.50
CA GLN A 363 -60.39 -64.86 22.21
C GLN A 363 -61.02 -63.52 21.79
N GLN A 364 -60.81 -63.21 20.49
CA GLN A 364 -61.29 -62.06 19.69
C GLN A 364 -60.35 -60.83 19.81
N GLN A 365 -59.78 -60.17 18.78
CA GLN A 365 -59.86 -60.14 17.31
C GLN A 365 -58.55 -59.48 16.77
N PRO A 366 -58.11 -59.73 15.51
CA PRO A 366 -56.86 -59.19 14.95
C PRO A 366 -56.81 -57.66 14.68
N ASP A 367 -57.89 -56.92 14.89
CA ASP A 367 -58.04 -55.58 14.28
C ASP A 367 -57.63 -54.38 15.16
N GLN A 368 -57.40 -54.55 16.47
CA GLN A 368 -57.04 -53.41 17.35
C GLN A 368 -55.53 -53.19 17.57
N GLN A 369 -54.67 -54.19 17.32
CA GLN A 369 -53.22 -54.00 17.36
C GLN A 369 -52.70 -53.18 16.19
N GLN A 370 -53.37 -53.25 15.03
CA GLN A 370 -53.04 -52.43 13.87
C GLN A 370 -53.32 -50.95 14.13
N HIS A 371 -54.43 -50.61 14.81
CA HIS A 371 -54.75 -49.22 15.15
C HIS A 371 -53.75 -48.58 16.12
N HIS A 372 -53.27 -49.33 17.13
CA HIS A 372 -52.27 -48.82 18.07
C HIS A 372 -50.88 -48.67 17.40
N SER A 373 -50.50 -49.63 16.55
CA SER A 373 -49.26 -49.54 15.74
C SER A 373 -49.30 -48.37 14.77
N HIS A 374 -50.44 -48.15 14.11
CA HIS A 374 -50.66 -47.02 13.21
C HIS A 374 -50.62 -45.67 13.94
N HIS A 375 -51.20 -45.58 15.15
CA HIS A 375 -51.12 -44.36 15.96
C HIS A 375 -49.69 -44.06 16.42
N LEU A 376 -48.94 -45.08 16.85
CA LEU A 376 -47.54 -44.93 17.26
C LEU A 376 -46.64 -44.53 16.08
N GLN A 377 -46.88 -45.10 14.90
CA GLN A 377 -46.18 -44.75 13.67
C GLN A 377 -46.52 -43.34 13.20
N GLN A 378 -47.78 -42.93 13.32
CA GLN A 378 -48.22 -41.57 13.03
C GLN A 378 -47.58 -40.55 14.00
N GLN A 379 -47.46 -40.91 15.28
CA GLN A 379 -46.77 -40.07 16.28
C GLN A 379 -45.24 -39.98 16.03
N GLN A 380 -44.61 -41.05 15.53
CA GLN A 380 -43.21 -41.00 15.10
C GLN A 380 -43.01 -40.13 13.86
N GLN A 381 -43.89 -40.23 12.86
CA GLN A 381 -43.85 -39.36 11.67
C GLN A 381 -44.05 -37.89 12.02
N GLN A 382 -44.99 -37.57 12.92
CA GLN A 382 -45.21 -36.20 13.40
C GLN A 382 -43.96 -35.64 14.12
N ARG A 383 -43.28 -36.44 14.95
CA ARG A 383 -42.01 -36.04 15.58
C ARG A 383 -40.90 -35.79 14.57
N GLN A 384 -40.76 -36.63 13.55
CA GLN A 384 -39.75 -36.43 12.50
C GLN A 384 -40.03 -35.17 11.68
N GLN A 385 -41.29 -34.88 11.35
CA GLN A 385 -41.67 -33.65 10.65
C GLN A 385 -41.40 -32.40 11.50
N GLN A 386 -41.71 -32.43 12.80
CA GLN A 386 -41.39 -31.32 13.71
C GLN A 386 -39.88 -31.10 13.83
N GLN A 387 -39.07 -32.17 13.92
CA GLN A 387 -37.61 -32.04 13.96
C GLN A 387 -37.05 -31.45 12.66
N GLN A 388 -37.56 -31.85 11.49
CA GLN A 388 -37.14 -31.25 10.21
C GLN A 388 -37.53 -29.78 10.09
N GLN A 389 -38.74 -29.39 10.54
CA GLN A 389 -39.14 -27.98 10.56
C GLN A 389 -38.28 -27.15 11.51
N GLN A 390 -37.95 -27.66 12.70
CA GLN A 390 -37.03 -26.97 13.61
C GLN A 390 -35.62 -26.82 13.01
N GLN A 391 -35.08 -27.85 12.35
CA GLN A 391 -33.77 -27.75 11.68
C GLN A 391 -33.79 -26.73 10.53
N GLN A 392 -34.86 -26.69 9.73
CA GLN A 392 -34.99 -25.70 8.65
C GLN A 392 -35.10 -24.27 9.19
N GLN A 393 -35.86 -24.06 10.28
CA GLN A 393 -35.94 -22.75 10.93
C GLN A 393 -34.61 -22.33 11.53
N GLN A 394 -33.86 -23.25 12.15
CA GLN A 394 -32.52 -22.95 12.66
C GLN A 394 -31.53 -22.61 11.54
N GLN A 395 -31.58 -23.32 10.40
CA GLN A 395 -30.74 -23.00 9.24
C GLN A 395 -31.10 -21.63 8.64
N GLN A 396 -32.39 -21.28 8.56
CA GLN A 396 -32.83 -19.97 8.10
C GLN A 396 -32.42 -18.84 9.06
N GLN A 397 -32.51 -19.07 10.38
CA GLN A 397 -32.05 -18.11 11.38
C GLN A 397 -30.52 -17.93 11.35
N GLN A 398 -29.76 -19.02 11.17
CA GLN A 398 -28.30 -18.95 10.97
C GLN A 398 -27.93 -18.20 9.69
N GLN A 399 -28.70 -18.36 8.60
CA GLN A 399 -28.50 -17.59 7.37
C GLN A 399 -28.89 -16.11 7.50
N GLN A 400 -29.75 -15.76 8.46
CA GLN A 400 -30.16 -14.36 8.73
C GLN A 400 -29.30 -13.66 9.79
N GLN A 401 -28.36 -14.34 10.45
CA GLN A 401 -27.41 -13.68 11.33
C GLN A 401 -26.45 -12.84 10.49
N GLN A 402 -26.69 -11.54 10.45
CA GLN A 402 -25.78 -10.58 9.85
C GLN A 402 -24.53 -10.48 10.74
N GLU A 403 -23.40 -10.94 10.24
CA GLU A 403 -22.10 -10.75 10.89
C GLU A 403 -21.74 -9.25 10.89
N ALA A 404 -21.46 -8.70 12.06
CA ALA A 404 -21.00 -7.32 12.16
C ALA A 404 -19.50 -7.27 11.88
N CYS A 405 -19.05 -6.36 11.01
CA CYS A 405 -17.63 -6.18 10.72
C CYS A 405 -17.13 -4.85 11.28
N THR A 406 -16.08 -4.90 12.10
CA THR A 406 -15.42 -3.72 12.66
C THR A 406 -14.13 -3.43 11.90
N PHE A 407 -14.05 -2.23 11.32
CA PHE A 407 -12.88 -1.74 10.58
C PHE A 407 -12.10 -0.71 11.39
N TYR A 408 -10.82 -0.98 11.62
CA TYR A 408 -9.89 -0.06 12.25
C TYR A 408 -9.03 0.61 11.20
N GLY A 409 -9.02 1.94 11.15
CA GLY A 409 -8.24 2.69 10.18
C GLY A 409 -8.19 4.18 10.46
N PHE A 410 -7.48 4.90 9.59
CA PHE A 410 -7.41 6.35 9.64
C PHE A 410 -8.45 6.96 8.70
N VAL A 411 -9.22 7.92 9.22
CA VAL A 411 -10.14 8.73 8.40
C VAL A 411 -9.32 9.69 7.54
N ARG A 412 -9.61 9.73 6.24
CA ARG A 412 -8.95 10.57 5.23
C ARG A 412 -9.98 11.43 4.50
N GLY A 413 -9.51 12.53 3.93
CA GLY A 413 -10.30 13.41 3.08
C GLY A 413 -11.18 14.36 3.90
N SER A 414 -12.48 14.31 3.64
CA SER A 414 -13.48 15.08 4.40
C SER A 414 -13.79 14.42 5.76
N VAL A 415 -14.63 15.08 6.56
CA VAL A 415 -15.09 14.57 7.86
C VAL A 415 -16.09 13.43 7.65
N LEU A 416 -15.88 12.29 8.34
CA LEU A 416 -16.79 11.14 8.32
C LEU A 416 -18.00 11.41 9.22
N ARG A 417 -19.21 11.11 8.74
CA ARG A 417 -20.46 11.20 9.51
C ARG A 417 -20.85 9.84 10.07
N ALA A 418 -21.32 9.80 11.32
CA ALA A 418 -21.56 8.56 12.04
C ALA A 418 -22.71 7.69 11.49
N ASN A 419 -23.76 8.28 10.92
CA ASN A 419 -24.91 7.55 10.36
C ASN A 419 -24.91 7.62 8.82
N GLY A 420 -23.72 7.72 8.21
CA GLY A 420 -23.58 7.80 6.77
C GLY A 420 -23.69 6.42 6.11
N LEU A 421 -24.11 6.42 4.85
CA LEU A 421 -23.95 5.27 3.96
C LEU A 421 -22.47 5.16 3.54
N VAL A 422 -21.94 3.94 3.57
CA VAL A 422 -20.56 3.62 3.19
C VAL A 422 -20.57 2.52 2.15
N HIS A 423 -19.88 2.78 1.04
CA HIS A 423 -19.60 1.77 0.03
C HIS A 423 -18.30 1.05 0.36
N ILE A 424 -18.35 -0.28 0.52
CA ILE A 424 -17.17 -1.13 0.63
C ILE A 424 -16.92 -1.76 -0.74
N PRO A 425 -15.79 -1.45 -1.40
CA PRO A 425 -15.48 -2.02 -2.71
C PRO A 425 -15.51 -3.54 -2.70
N GLY A 426 -16.35 -4.13 -3.55
CA GLY A 426 -16.53 -5.57 -3.66
C GLY A 426 -17.54 -6.21 -2.70
N ALA A 427 -17.95 -5.51 -1.62
CA ALA A 427 -18.95 -6.03 -0.67
C ALA A 427 -20.32 -5.34 -0.81
N GLY A 428 -20.37 -4.09 -1.27
CA GLY A 428 -21.62 -3.35 -1.50
C GLY A 428 -21.77 -2.12 -0.59
N ASP A 429 -23.01 -1.63 -0.49
CA ASP A 429 -23.36 -0.46 0.31
C ASP A 429 -23.90 -0.87 1.68
N PHE A 430 -23.40 -0.22 2.74
CA PHE A 430 -23.74 -0.51 4.13
C PHE A 430 -23.97 0.77 4.92
N GLU A 431 -24.75 0.67 5.99
CA GLU A 431 -24.91 1.74 6.97
C GLU A 431 -23.90 1.58 8.12
N ILE A 432 -23.39 2.69 8.63
CA ILE A 432 -22.50 2.67 9.79
C ILE A 432 -23.32 2.49 11.08
N PHE A 433 -23.04 1.43 11.83
CA PHE A 433 -23.67 1.18 13.13
C PHE A 433 -23.05 1.98 14.27
N LYS A 434 -21.71 1.98 14.37
CA LYS A 434 -20.96 2.61 15.46
C LYS A 434 -19.63 3.16 14.96
N VAL A 435 -19.28 4.38 15.39
CA VAL A 435 -17.97 5.00 15.15
C VAL A 435 -17.32 5.33 16.48
N GLU A 436 -16.14 4.77 16.74
CA GLU A 436 -15.38 5.00 17.95
C GLU A 436 -13.95 5.47 17.62
N LYS A 437 -13.49 6.52 18.31
CA LYS A 437 -12.12 7.03 18.13
C LYS A 437 -11.16 6.27 19.04
N VAL A 438 -10.30 5.47 18.42
CA VAL A 438 -9.27 4.69 19.13
C VAL A 438 -7.95 5.47 19.22
N LYS A 439 -7.13 5.16 20.24
CA LYS A 439 -5.76 5.69 20.36
C LYS A 439 -4.89 5.25 19.17
N ASP A 440 -4.02 6.14 18.76
CA ASP A 440 -3.13 5.92 17.62
C ASP A 440 -2.08 4.83 17.93
N PRO A 441 -1.98 3.76 17.12
CA PRO A 441 -1.00 2.68 17.36
C PRO A 441 0.44 3.13 17.13
N CYS A 442 0.66 4.21 16.37
CA CYS A 442 1.98 4.68 15.97
C CYS A 442 2.03 6.21 16.08
N PRO A 443 2.09 6.76 17.31
CA PRO A 443 2.03 8.20 17.54
C PRO A 443 3.26 8.92 16.96
N LEU A 444 3.06 10.15 16.48
CA LEU A 444 4.16 10.97 15.98
C LEU A 444 5.02 11.48 17.15
N PRO A 445 6.36 11.42 17.04
CA PRO A 445 7.23 11.97 18.08
C PRO A 445 7.04 13.46 18.33
N GLN A 446 6.71 14.27 17.31
CA GLN A 446 6.45 15.70 17.55
C GLN A 446 5.19 15.92 18.36
N SER A 447 4.07 15.23 18.05
CA SER A 447 2.87 15.39 18.86
C SER A 447 3.13 15.00 20.32
N SER A 448 3.88 13.94 20.59
CA SER A 448 4.25 13.62 21.99
C SER A 448 5.20 14.63 22.64
N GLU A 449 6.11 15.24 21.86
CA GLU A 449 7.03 16.27 22.37
C GLU A 449 6.29 17.59 22.65
N ASP A 450 5.32 17.95 21.81
CA ASP A 450 4.51 19.17 21.95
C ASP A 450 3.52 19.04 23.12
N GLU A 451 2.83 17.90 23.27
CA GLU A 451 1.92 17.63 24.39
C GLU A 451 2.67 17.59 25.75
N ALA A 452 3.92 17.12 25.75
CA ALA A 452 4.77 17.15 26.94
C ALA A 452 5.27 18.58 27.28
N GLU A 453 5.58 19.39 26.28
CA GLU A 453 5.96 20.80 26.48
C GLU A 453 4.76 21.65 26.99
N GLU A 454 3.54 21.36 26.54
CA GLU A 454 2.32 22.00 27.05
C GLU A 454 2.05 21.63 28.53
N GLY A 455 2.16 20.36 28.92
CA GLY A 455 1.98 19.94 30.32
C GLY A 455 3.07 20.40 31.31
N GLU A 456 4.31 20.59 30.85
CA GLU A 456 5.39 21.18 31.66
C GLU A 456 5.22 22.70 31.83
N SER A 457 4.59 23.38 30.87
CA SER A 457 4.34 24.83 30.96
C SER A 457 3.23 25.21 31.95
N GLU A 458 2.26 24.31 32.19
CA GLU A 458 1.22 24.51 33.20
C GLU A 458 1.73 24.27 34.63
N SER A 459 2.65 23.31 34.81
CA SER A 459 3.24 22.98 36.12
C SER A 459 4.41 23.89 36.52
N ALA A 460 5.05 24.58 35.57
CA ALA A 460 6.12 25.56 35.84
C ALA A 460 5.60 26.96 36.19
N ASN A 461 4.31 27.26 35.96
CA ASN A 461 3.75 28.59 36.18
C ASN A 461 3.43 28.90 37.66
N GLU A 462 3.54 27.92 38.56
CA GLU A 462 3.36 28.12 40.00
C GLU A 462 4.65 28.33 40.80
N SER A 463 5.83 28.19 40.18
CA SER A 463 7.09 28.47 40.89
C SER A 463 8.26 28.78 39.95
N LYS A 464 8.49 30.08 39.69
CA LYS A 464 9.81 30.76 39.76
C LYS A 464 9.78 32.16 39.16
N GLU A 465 9.81 33.14 40.06
CA GLU A 465 10.41 34.45 39.80
C GLU A 465 11.95 34.34 39.79
N VAL A 466 12.56 35.04 38.83
CA VAL A 466 13.95 35.49 38.75
C VAL A 466 15.06 34.42 38.80
N ASN A 467 15.43 33.90 37.63
CA ASN A 467 16.85 33.75 37.24
C ASN A 467 16.96 33.51 35.72
N GLU A 468 17.13 34.60 34.97
CA GLU A 468 17.42 34.57 33.53
C GLU A 468 18.90 34.22 33.26
N THR A 469 19.25 32.94 33.39
CA THR A 469 20.35 32.42 32.57
C THR A 469 19.76 32.00 31.23
N LYS A 470 20.09 32.74 30.16
CA LYS A 470 19.75 32.41 28.76
C LYS A 470 20.27 31.02 28.39
N SER A 471 19.46 29.99 28.67
CA SER A 471 19.64 28.63 28.21
C SER A 471 19.66 28.65 26.69
N LYS A 472 20.85 28.52 26.07
CA LYS A 472 20.99 28.34 24.62
C LYS A 472 20.10 27.16 24.21
N LYS A 473 18.91 27.44 23.63
CA LYS A 473 17.95 26.43 23.18
C LYS A 473 18.68 25.47 22.23
N LYS A 474 19.08 24.32 22.77
CA LYS A 474 19.90 23.33 22.06
C LYS A 474 19.10 22.93 20.83
N ARG A 475 19.65 23.17 19.62
CA ARG A 475 18.95 22.94 18.35
C ARG A 475 18.33 21.53 18.37
N LYS A 476 16.99 21.44 18.39
CA LYS A 476 16.26 20.17 18.34
C LYS A 476 16.77 19.39 17.12
N ARG A 477 17.27 18.17 17.34
CA ARG A 477 17.81 17.34 16.24
C ARG A 477 16.64 16.78 15.42
N ASN A 478 16.68 16.96 14.10
CA ASN A 478 15.65 16.46 13.16
C ASN A 478 15.80 14.97 12.81
N ILE A 479 16.50 14.19 13.65
CA ILE A 479 16.76 12.76 13.43
C ILE A 479 15.80 11.96 14.29
N LEU A 480 15.21 10.93 13.70
CA LEU A 480 14.36 9.97 14.39
C LEU A 480 15.22 9.01 15.22
N LYS A 481 14.96 8.90 16.53
CA LYS A 481 15.64 7.94 17.41
C LYS A 481 15.18 6.51 17.10
N GLN A 482 15.98 5.51 17.48
CA GLN A 482 15.61 4.11 17.23
C GLN A 482 14.31 3.69 17.95
N ASN A 483 14.09 4.17 19.17
CA ASN A 483 12.87 3.90 19.94
C ASN A 483 11.61 4.58 19.37
N GLN A 484 11.81 5.64 18.58
CA GLN A 484 10.72 6.36 17.92
C GLN A 484 10.32 5.73 16.57
N LYS A 485 11.05 4.69 16.12
CA LYS A 485 10.74 3.96 14.89
C LYS A 485 9.73 2.86 15.20
N CYS A 486 8.46 3.23 15.14
CA CYS A 486 7.35 2.31 15.33
C CYS A 486 6.87 1.73 13.98
N ILE A 487 6.48 0.46 14.01
CA ILE A 487 5.86 -0.27 12.92
C ILE A 487 4.56 -0.87 13.45
N PHE A 488 3.49 -0.71 12.68
CA PHE A 488 2.18 -1.28 12.95
C PHE A 488 1.75 -2.06 11.70
N ALA A 489 1.71 -3.38 11.83
CA ALA A 489 1.23 -4.28 10.79
C ALA A 489 0.53 -5.46 11.47
N PRO A 490 -0.82 -5.45 11.54
CA PRO A 490 -1.56 -6.46 12.29
C PRO A 490 -1.45 -7.86 11.67
N TYR A 491 -1.36 -7.94 10.33
CA TYR A 491 -1.35 -9.22 9.60
C TYR A 491 0.05 -9.68 9.17
N SER A 492 1.08 -8.86 9.37
CA SER A 492 2.44 -9.18 8.92
C SER A 492 3.26 -9.82 10.03
N GLN A 493 4.17 -10.73 9.67
CA GLN A 493 5.06 -11.35 10.64
C GLN A 493 6.16 -10.39 11.11
N ILE A 494 6.07 -9.91 12.36
CA ILE A 494 7.06 -9.02 12.99
C ILE A 494 7.77 -9.76 14.11
N ALA A 495 9.10 -9.81 14.06
CA ALA A 495 9.94 -10.39 15.12
C ALA A 495 9.59 -11.86 15.49
N GLY A 496 9.08 -12.63 14.52
CA GLY A 496 8.69 -14.03 14.73
C GLY A 496 7.22 -14.22 15.07
N PHE A 497 6.48 -13.17 15.41
CA PHE A 497 5.04 -13.23 15.71
C PHE A 497 4.21 -12.90 14.48
N GLN A 498 3.20 -13.70 14.19
CA GLN A 498 2.19 -13.46 13.17
C GLN A 498 0.81 -13.65 13.81
N MET A 499 -0.06 -12.66 13.69
CA MET A 499 -1.45 -12.73 14.15
C MET A 499 -2.33 -12.97 12.92
N ASP A 500 -3.26 -13.91 13.02
CA ASP A 500 -4.30 -14.13 12.03
C ASP A 500 -5.66 -14.18 12.73
N HIS A 501 -6.57 -13.27 12.40
CA HIS A 501 -7.85 -13.06 13.08
C HIS A 501 -7.75 -13.08 14.63
N ASP A 502 -7.88 -14.26 15.26
CA ASP A 502 -7.76 -14.51 16.71
C ASP A 502 -6.64 -15.50 17.11
N GLU A 503 -5.89 -16.02 16.14
CA GLU A 503 -4.81 -16.99 16.34
C GLU A 503 -3.43 -16.30 16.29
N LEU A 504 -2.55 -16.70 17.22
CA LEU A 504 -1.16 -16.24 17.28
C LEU A 504 -0.20 -17.35 16.85
N TYR A 505 0.50 -17.11 15.75
CA TYR A 505 1.57 -17.96 15.23
C TYR A 505 2.93 -17.42 15.65
N ILE A 506 3.68 -18.22 16.42
CA ILE A 506 5.03 -17.87 16.88
C ILE A 506 6.05 -18.74 16.16
N HIS A 507 6.90 -18.11 15.37
CA HIS A 507 8.03 -18.74 14.73
C HIS A 507 9.27 -18.58 15.60
N LEU A 508 9.62 -19.66 16.28
CA LEU A 508 10.89 -19.77 16.98
C LEU A 508 12.00 -19.96 15.95
N PRO A 509 13.06 -19.13 15.96
CA PRO A 509 14.23 -19.41 15.14
C PRO A 509 14.87 -20.71 15.65
N ASP A 510 15.17 -21.64 14.74
CA ASP A 510 15.93 -22.84 15.08
C ASP A 510 17.27 -22.40 15.70
N THR A 511 17.43 -22.59 17.01
CA THR A 511 18.71 -22.44 17.69
C THR A 511 19.61 -23.57 17.21
N LYS A 512 20.52 -23.25 16.29
CA LYS A 512 21.68 -24.08 15.96
C LYS A 512 22.95 -23.36 16.38
#